data_AF-A0A0B0EEG1-F1
#
_entry.id   AF-A0A0B0EEG1-F1
#
_cell.length_a   1.000
_cell.length_b   1.000
_cell.length_c   1.000
_cell.angle_alpha   90.00
_cell.angle_beta   90.00
_cell.angle_gamma   90.00
#
_symmetry.space_group_name_H-M   'P 1'
#
loop_
_entity.id
_entity.type
_entity.pdbx_description
1 polymer ?
#
loop_
_entity_poly.entity_id
_entity_poly.type
_entity_poly.pdbx_seq_one_letter_code
_entity_poly.pdbx_strand_id
1 'polypeptide(L)'
;MTGLRHALSSGRNARIQDSRAANTFSTEYTGAFSGGGSNDVDKSVSVTITAMVVEVLDNGNLALEGKRDIAVNKEKYTLTLTGIARPIDITTANTVASSKMSNVLFGLTGKGWLTRAGSKGWFNRIKDVIWPF
;
A
#
# COMPACT_ATOMS: atom_id res chain seq x y z
N MET A 1 3.32 -11.88 62.72
CA MET A 1 2.07 -12.61 62.98
C MET A 1 0.92 -11.67 62.64
N THR A 2 0.57 -11.57 61.36
CA THR A 2 -0.67 -12.13 60.76
C THR A 2 -1.94 -11.49 61.30
N GLY A 3 -2.62 -10.72 60.44
CA GLY A 3 -3.89 -10.08 60.76
C GLY A 3 -4.60 -9.52 59.55
N LEU A 4 -5.10 -10.40 58.68
CA LEU A 4 -6.16 -10.15 57.70
C LEU A 4 -7.37 -9.48 58.38
N ARG A 5 -7.77 -8.27 57.98
CA ARG A 5 -9.14 -7.76 58.23
C ARG A 5 -9.66 -6.85 57.11
N HIS A 6 -10.83 -7.24 56.63
CA HIS A 6 -11.93 -6.45 56.06
C HIS A 6 -11.81 -5.84 54.66
N ALA A 7 -12.42 -6.56 53.72
CA ALA A 7 -13.12 -6.02 52.58
C ALA A 7 -14.35 -5.18 53.01
N LEU A 8 -14.70 -4.19 52.19
CA LEU A 8 -16.05 -3.89 51.67
C LEU A 8 -16.07 -2.42 51.20
N SER A 9 -16.04 -2.22 49.87
CA SER A 9 -16.61 -1.01 49.27
C SER A 9 -17.63 -1.47 48.23
N SER A 10 -18.87 -1.11 48.51
CA SER A 10 -20.07 -1.44 47.75
C SER A 10 -20.10 -0.71 46.41
N GLY A 11 -20.58 -1.41 45.38
CA GLY A 11 -21.08 -0.83 44.15
C GLY A 11 -22.15 -1.74 43.56
N ARG A 12 -23.39 -1.55 44.00
CA ARG A 12 -24.58 -2.27 43.54
C ARG A 12 -24.87 -1.90 42.08
N ASN A 13 -24.69 -2.83 41.14
CA ASN A 13 -25.40 -2.77 39.86
C ASN A 13 -26.23 -4.05 39.72
N ALA A 14 -27.52 -3.88 39.97
CA ALA A 14 -28.50 -4.92 39.85
C ALA A 14 -28.75 -5.28 38.38
N ARG A 15 -29.22 -6.52 38.23
CA ARG A 15 -30.43 -6.89 37.47
C ARG A 15 -30.21 -7.57 36.09
N ILE A 16 -30.84 -8.75 36.01
CA ILE A 16 -31.35 -9.46 34.81
C ILE A 16 -30.25 -10.19 33.99
N GLN A 17 -30.34 -11.43 33.49
CA GLN A 17 -31.49 -12.22 33.02
C GLN A 17 -31.22 -13.72 33.17
N ASP A 18 -32.32 -14.42 33.40
CA ASP A 18 -32.52 -15.86 33.43
C ASP A 18 -32.30 -16.54 32.07
N SER A 19 -31.94 -17.82 32.15
CA SER A 19 -32.25 -18.91 31.23
C SER A 19 -31.75 -18.92 29.78
N ARG A 20 -30.95 -19.96 29.53
CA ARG A 20 -31.09 -20.95 28.43
C ARG A 20 -31.21 -20.40 27.00
N ALA A 21 -30.13 -20.62 26.25
CA ALA A 21 -30.05 -20.80 24.81
C ALA A 21 -31.39 -20.75 24.04
N ALA A 22 -31.69 -19.60 23.45
CA ALA A 22 -32.51 -19.50 22.26
C ALA A 22 -31.75 -18.65 21.24
N ASN A 23 -31.29 -19.31 20.19
CA ASN A 23 -30.67 -18.68 19.03
C ASN A 23 -31.77 -17.94 18.25
N THR A 24 -32.12 -16.73 18.70
CA THR A 24 -33.10 -15.88 17.99
C THR A 24 -32.33 -14.87 17.15
N PHE A 25 -32.23 -15.18 15.86
CA PHE A 25 -31.72 -14.30 14.83
C PHE A 25 -32.75 -13.20 14.54
N SER A 26 -32.51 -11.98 15.03
CA SER A 26 -33.27 -10.78 14.68
C SER A 26 -32.34 -9.79 14.00
N THR A 27 -32.58 -9.55 12.71
CA THR A 27 -31.83 -8.59 11.90
C THR A 27 -32.71 -7.35 11.70
N GLU A 28 -32.40 -6.25 12.38
CA GLU A 28 -32.92 -4.91 12.05
C GLU A 28 -31.84 -4.16 11.26
N TYR A 29 -32.03 -3.99 9.96
CA TYR A 29 -31.20 -3.12 9.11
C TYR A 29 -31.89 -1.76 8.96
N THR A 30 -31.36 -0.74 9.63
CA THR A 30 -31.56 0.67 9.26
C THR A 30 -30.19 1.34 9.09
N GLY A 31 -29.58 1.14 7.92
CA GLY A 31 -28.36 1.82 7.51
C GLY A 31 -28.65 2.77 6.35
N ALA A 32 -28.66 4.08 6.61
CA ALA A 32 -28.57 5.08 5.55
C ALA A 32 -27.16 5.02 4.95
N PHE A 33 -27.03 4.43 3.76
CA PHE A 33 -25.77 4.34 3.03
C PHE A 33 -25.46 5.68 2.35
N SER A 34 -24.67 6.54 3.00
CA SER A 34 -23.98 7.62 2.29
C SER A 34 -22.69 7.07 1.68
N GLY A 35 -22.79 6.58 0.45
CA GLY A 35 -21.66 6.13 -0.35
C GLY A 35 -20.78 7.30 -0.78
N GLY A 36 -19.93 7.79 0.12
CA GLY A 36 -18.88 8.78 -0.15
C GLY A 36 -17.50 8.12 -0.15
N GLY A 37 -17.25 7.19 -1.08
CA GLY A 37 -15.98 6.47 -1.17
C GLY A 37 -15.01 7.09 -2.17
N SER A 38 -14.44 8.26 -1.89
CA SER A 38 -13.21 8.70 -2.60
C SER A 38 -12.02 8.02 -1.93
N ASN A 39 -11.69 6.81 -2.35
CA ASN A 39 -10.45 6.14 -1.95
C ASN A 39 -9.31 6.63 -2.85
N ASP A 40 -8.92 7.90 -2.70
CA ASP A 40 -7.69 8.42 -3.29
C ASP A 40 -6.52 7.92 -2.45
N VAL A 41 -6.05 6.71 -2.76
CA VAL A 41 -4.82 6.19 -2.15
C VAL A 41 -3.65 6.85 -2.87
N ASP A 42 -3.21 7.99 -2.36
CA ASP A 42 -1.98 8.67 -2.79
C ASP A 42 -0.76 7.79 -2.48
N LYS A 43 -0.41 6.90 -3.41
CA LYS A 43 0.83 6.12 -3.33
C LYS A 43 1.97 6.92 -3.95
N SER A 44 2.63 7.76 -3.15
CA SER A 44 3.90 8.36 -3.53
C SER A 44 5.02 7.32 -3.41
N VAL A 45 5.84 7.20 -4.45
CA VAL A 45 6.98 6.26 -4.49
C VAL A 45 8.22 7.06 -4.85
N SER A 46 9.18 7.17 -3.93
CA SER A 46 10.46 7.84 -4.13
C SER A 46 11.58 6.80 -4.20
N VAL A 47 12.29 6.74 -5.31
CA VAL A 47 13.35 5.75 -5.54
C VAL A 47 14.57 6.42 -6.15
N THR A 48 15.74 6.04 -5.67
CA THR A 48 17.03 6.38 -6.30
C THR A 48 17.50 5.20 -7.12
N ILE A 49 17.85 5.44 -8.39
CA ILE A 49 18.31 4.42 -9.33
C ILE A 49 19.69 4.81 -9.82
N THR A 50 20.61 3.85 -9.84
CA THR A 50 21.93 4.03 -10.45
C THR A 50 21.76 3.95 -11.97
N ALA A 51 22.32 4.93 -12.67
CA ALA A 51 22.32 4.99 -14.13
C ALA A 51 23.75 5.10 -14.66
N MET A 52 23.94 4.66 -15.89
CA MET A 52 25.18 4.82 -16.66
C MET A 52 24.91 5.72 -17.87
N VAL A 53 25.95 6.42 -18.32
CA VAL A 53 25.91 7.15 -19.59
C VAL A 53 26.04 6.14 -20.71
N VAL A 54 25.00 6.03 -21.55
CA VAL A 54 25.00 5.14 -22.72
C VAL A 54 25.45 5.84 -23.99
N GLU A 55 25.25 7.17 -24.06
CA GLU A 55 25.61 7.99 -25.22
C GLU A 55 25.83 9.44 -24.79
N VAL A 56 26.74 10.13 -25.49
CA VAL A 56 26.89 11.59 -25.44
C VAL A 56 26.31 12.14 -26.74
N LEU A 57 25.25 12.92 -26.64
CA LEU A 57 24.57 13.51 -27.79
C LEU A 57 25.41 14.63 -28.41
N ASP A 58 25.14 14.97 -29.68
CA ASP A 58 25.88 16.00 -30.42
C ASP A 58 25.91 17.38 -29.73
N ASN A 59 24.89 17.67 -28.92
CA ASN A 59 24.79 18.90 -28.14
C ASN A 59 25.52 18.86 -26.79
N GLY A 60 26.22 17.76 -26.47
CA GLY A 60 26.92 17.53 -25.21
C GLY A 60 26.05 17.03 -24.06
N ASN A 61 24.75 16.79 -24.28
CA ASN A 61 23.90 16.16 -23.28
C ASN A 61 24.18 14.65 -23.18
N LEU A 62 23.86 14.08 -22.02
CA LEU A 62 24.16 12.71 -21.69
C LEU A 62 22.87 11.89 -21.72
N ALA A 63 22.81 10.88 -22.58
CA ALA A 63 21.78 9.86 -22.51
C ALA A 63 22.14 8.87 -21.38
N LEU A 64 21.20 8.67 -20.46
CA LEU A 64 21.37 7.85 -19.27
C LEU A 64 20.41 6.66 -19.33
N GLU A 65 20.92 5.49 -18.95
CA GLU A 65 20.13 4.29 -18.71
C GLU A 65 20.49 3.69 -17.35
N GLY A 66 19.47 3.38 -16.55
CA GLY A 66 19.61 2.77 -15.24
C GLY A 66 18.66 1.60 -15.07
N LYS A 67 19.16 0.52 -14.48
CA LYS A 67 18.37 -0.66 -14.14
C LYS A 67 18.62 -1.05 -12.69
N ARG A 68 17.55 -1.27 -11.94
CA ARG A 68 17.62 -1.73 -10.55
C ARG A 68 16.63 -2.86 -10.31
N ASP A 69 17.16 -4.03 -9.99
CA ASP A 69 16.34 -5.15 -9.54
C ASP A 69 16.09 -5.04 -8.03
N ILE A 70 14.82 -5.07 -7.64
CA ILE A 70 14.38 -5.06 -6.24
C ILE A 70 13.53 -6.32 -5.98
N ALA A 71 13.70 -6.90 -4.80
CA ALA A 71 12.88 -8.02 -4.36
C ALA A 71 11.97 -7.55 -3.21
N VAL A 72 10.66 -7.64 -3.39
CA VAL A 72 9.66 -7.25 -2.37
C VAL A 72 8.77 -8.46 -2.14
N ASN A 73 8.64 -8.93 -0.91
CA ASN A 73 7.75 -10.04 -0.54
C ASN A 73 7.91 -11.30 -1.41
N LYS A 74 9.17 -11.69 -1.70
CA LYS A 74 9.52 -12.83 -2.59
C LYS A 74 9.18 -12.65 -4.07
N GLU A 75 8.71 -11.47 -4.47
CA GLU A 75 8.52 -11.10 -5.87
C GLU A 75 9.69 -10.24 -6.37
N LYS A 76 10.15 -10.52 -7.59
CA LYS A 76 11.22 -9.76 -8.23
C LYS A 76 10.62 -8.71 -9.16
N TYR A 77 11.04 -7.48 -8.95
CA TYR A 77 10.72 -6.32 -9.77
C TYR A 77 12.01 -5.75 -10.35
N THR A 78 11.94 -5.36 -11.61
CA THR A 78 12.99 -4.68 -12.34
C THR A 78 12.51 -3.27 -12.62
N LEU A 79 13.21 -2.29 -12.06
CA LEU A 79 13.04 -0.88 -12.38
C LEU A 79 13.98 -0.53 -13.53
N THR A 80 13.45 0.13 -14.55
CA THR A 80 14.23 0.69 -15.66
C THR A 80 13.97 2.19 -15.75
N LEU A 81 15.03 2.97 -15.90
CA LEU A 81 14.97 4.41 -16.07
C LEU A 81 15.83 4.78 -17.28
N THR A 82 15.26 5.53 -18.21
CA THR A 82 16.03 6.16 -19.29
C THR A 82 15.73 7.64 -19.33
N GLY A 83 16.67 8.44 -19.82
CA GLY A 83 16.42 9.86 -20.05
C GLY A 83 17.69 10.59 -20.45
N ILE A 84 17.57 11.90 -20.65
CA ILE A 84 18.66 12.76 -21.07
C ILE A 84 18.93 13.77 -19.95
N ALA A 85 20.18 13.88 -19.51
CA ALA A 85 20.63 14.84 -18.52
C ALA A 85 21.59 15.84 -19.16
N ARG A 86 21.50 17.11 -18.75
CA ARG A 86 22.51 18.11 -19.10
C ARG A 86 23.66 17.99 -18.09
N PRO A 87 24.94 18.08 -18.53
CA PRO A 87 26.08 17.98 -17.61
C PRO A 87 26.03 19.00 -16.44
N ILE A 88 25.48 20.20 -16.67
CA ILE A 88 25.34 21.25 -15.66
C ILE A 88 24.34 20.92 -14.53
N ASP A 89 23.38 20.03 -14.78
CA ASP A 89 22.41 19.60 -13.76
C ASP A 89 22.96 18.44 -12.89
N ILE A 90 24.15 17.92 -13.20
CA ILE A 90 24.82 16.88 -12.42
C ILE A 90 25.58 17.53 -11.27
N THR A 91 25.23 17.15 -10.05
CA THR A 91 25.88 17.63 -8.83
C THR A 91 27.30 17.07 -8.68
N THR A 92 28.11 17.65 -7.80
CA THR A 92 29.46 17.16 -7.46
C THR A 92 29.47 15.74 -6.89
N ALA A 93 28.31 15.23 -6.46
CA ALA A 93 28.11 13.86 -5.99
C ALA A 93 27.64 12.91 -7.11
N ASN A 94 27.80 13.26 -8.40
CA ASN A 94 27.37 12.47 -9.56
C ASN A 94 25.88 12.08 -9.52
N THR A 95 25.04 12.98 -8.99
CA THR A 95 23.60 12.76 -8.84
C THR A 95 22.85 13.83 -9.62
N VAL A 96 21.76 13.42 -10.29
CA VAL A 96 20.83 14.29 -11.01
C VAL A 96 19.40 14.00 -10.55
N ALA A 97 18.63 15.05 -10.29
CA ALA A 97 17.21 14.91 -9.95
C ALA A 97 16.41 14.57 -11.21
N SER A 98 15.45 13.65 -11.11
CA SER A 98 14.60 13.27 -12.25
C SER A 98 13.81 14.44 -12.84
N SER A 99 13.47 15.44 -12.03
CA SER A 99 12.83 16.69 -12.47
C SER A 99 13.71 17.60 -13.33
N LYS A 100 15.02 17.36 -13.37
CA LYS A 100 16.01 18.08 -14.19
C LYS A 100 16.41 17.30 -15.45
N MET A 101 15.85 16.12 -15.66
CA MET A 101 16.09 15.29 -16.83
C MET A 101 15.00 15.50 -17.89
N SER A 102 15.37 15.37 -19.16
CA SER A 102 14.45 15.41 -20.30
C SER A 102 14.17 14.00 -20.82
N ASN A 103 13.01 13.81 -21.45
CA ASN A 103 12.57 12.52 -22.01
C ASN A 103 12.71 11.34 -21.04
N VAL A 104 12.32 11.56 -19.78
CA VAL A 104 12.41 10.53 -18.75
C VAL A 104 11.34 9.47 -19.00
N LEU A 105 11.78 8.23 -19.17
CA LEU A 105 10.90 7.07 -19.20
C LEU A 105 11.24 6.19 -18.01
N PHE A 106 10.20 5.82 -17.26
CA PHE A 106 10.30 4.94 -16.11
C PHE A 106 9.45 3.69 -16.34
N GLY A 107 10.04 2.53 -16.16
CA GLY A 107 9.41 1.23 -16.29
C GLY A 107 9.54 0.42 -15.01
N LEU A 108 8.46 -0.25 -14.64
CA LEU A 108 8.42 -1.25 -13.57
C LEU A 108 7.96 -2.57 -14.19
N THR A 109 8.86 -3.55 -14.25
CA THR A 109 8.56 -4.90 -14.76
C THR A 109 8.68 -5.90 -13.62
N GLY A 110 7.60 -6.60 -13.24
CA GLY A 110 7.61 -7.60 -12.18
C GLY A 110 7.12 -8.97 -12.67
N LYS A 111 7.73 -10.06 -12.18
CA LYS A 111 7.19 -11.42 -12.32
C LYS A 111 6.76 -11.91 -10.94
N GLY A 112 5.50 -11.68 -10.58
CA GLY A 112 4.92 -12.02 -9.27
C GLY A 112 3.63 -12.83 -9.38
N TRP A 113 3.45 -13.84 -8.52
CA TRP A 113 2.27 -14.71 -8.48
C TRP A 113 1.00 -13.97 -8.01
N LEU A 114 1.11 -12.74 -7.49
CA LEU A 114 -0.05 -11.94 -7.09
C LEU A 114 -0.86 -11.35 -8.26
N THR A 115 -0.33 -11.35 -9.49
CA THR A 115 -1.11 -11.02 -10.69
C THR A 115 -2.27 -12.01 -10.91
N ARG A 116 -2.28 -13.18 -10.25
CA ARG A 116 -3.43 -14.13 -10.28
C ARG A 116 -4.37 -14.07 -9.08
N ALA A 117 -4.04 -13.35 -8.00
CA ALA A 117 -4.91 -13.27 -6.82
C ALA A 117 -5.62 -11.92 -6.65
N GLY A 118 -5.05 -10.83 -7.20
CA GLY A 118 -5.60 -9.47 -7.04
C GLY A 118 -6.91 -9.20 -7.79
N SER A 119 -7.27 -10.00 -8.80
CA SER A 119 -8.48 -9.77 -9.61
C SER A 119 -9.61 -10.79 -9.37
N LYS A 120 -9.37 -11.88 -8.63
CA LYS A 120 -10.40 -12.92 -8.39
C LYS A 120 -10.91 -13.03 -6.94
N GLY A 121 -10.21 -12.48 -5.95
CA GLY A 121 -10.59 -12.61 -4.54
C GLY A 121 -11.54 -11.52 -4.01
N TRP A 122 -11.44 -10.29 -4.50
CA TRP A 122 -12.26 -9.18 -3.98
C TRP A 122 -13.68 -9.19 -4.56
N PHE A 123 -13.85 -9.54 -5.84
CA PHE A 123 -15.16 -9.59 -6.50
C PHE A 123 -16.05 -10.74 -5.99
N ASN A 124 -15.46 -11.88 -5.61
CA ASN A 124 -16.22 -12.99 -5.02
C ASN A 124 -16.68 -12.70 -3.58
N ARG A 125 -15.92 -11.91 -2.79
CA ARG A 125 -16.38 -11.45 -1.46
C ARG A 125 -17.52 -10.45 -1.53
N ILE A 126 -17.67 -9.71 -2.64
CA ILE A 126 -18.80 -8.80 -2.84
C ILE A 126 -20.06 -9.58 -3.24
N LYS A 127 -19.95 -10.68 -3.98
CA LYS A 127 -21.11 -11.52 -4.32
C LYS A 127 -21.73 -12.24 -3.12
N ASP A 128 -20.92 -12.67 -2.14
CA ASP A 128 -21.43 -13.28 -0.91
C ASP A 128 -22.10 -12.26 0.04
N VAL A 129 -21.83 -10.96 -0.13
CA VAL A 129 -22.47 -9.87 0.64
C VAL A 129 -23.72 -9.35 -0.07
N ILE A 130 -23.78 -9.43 -1.40
CA ILE A 130 -24.93 -8.97 -2.20
C ILE A 130 -26.04 -10.03 -2.30
N TRP A 131 -25.75 -11.31 -2.05
CA TRP A 131 -26.79 -12.35 -1.99
C TRP A 131 -26.64 -13.32 -0.81
N PRO A 132 -27.06 -12.93 0.40
CA PRO A 132 -27.38 -13.89 1.45
C PRO A 132 -28.74 -14.57 1.23
N PHE A 133 -29.67 -13.95 0.50
CA PHE A 133 -30.99 -14.46 0.07
C PHE A 133 -31.69 -13.37 -0.74
#